data_AF-A0A367MA82-F1
#
_entry.id   AF-A0A367MA82-F1
#
_cell.length_a   1.000
_cell.length_b   1.000
_cell.length_c   1.000
_cell.angle_alpha   90.00
_cell.angle_beta   90.00
_cell.angle_gamma   90.00
#
_symmetry.space_group_name_H-M   'P 1'
#
loop_
_entity.id
_entity.type
_entity.pdbx_description
1 polymer ?
#
loop_
_entity_poly.entity_id
_entity_poly.type
_entity_poly.pdbx_seq_one_letter_code
_entity_poly.pdbx_strand_id
1 'polypeptide(L)'
;MKRTVAIGFIGATLDRLGKGAARWQKWRPSIGLCQQPDLLIDRLELIHGNDARDLGLAERIRADIAAVSPHTEVRLQQMELRNPWDFEEVYGALHDFVSAYPFDTEREDYLVHITTGTHVAQICWFLLTEARYLPARLVQTSPSRRKDEARHPEGSATLIDLDLSRYDRIASRFRREQEESLALLKSGIATRNAAFNRSIEQIERVAVRSRAPMLLVGPTGAGKSFLARRIYELKRSRHQLDGRFVEVNCATLRGDGAMSALFGHEAGAFTGAQKRRIGKFEYANGGTLFLDEI
;
A
#
# COMPACT_ATOMS: atom_id res chain seq x y z
N MET A 1 -33.17 6.54 13.68
CA MET A 1 -31.95 5.73 13.50
C MET A 1 -31.78 5.56 12.00
N LYS A 2 -30.58 5.81 11.46
CA LYS A 2 -30.33 5.62 10.02
C LYS A 2 -30.42 4.14 9.68
N ARG A 3 -30.77 3.82 8.43
CA ARG A 3 -30.77 2.43 7.94
C ARG A 3 -29.35 2.00 7.60
N THR A 4 -28.93 0.84 8.06
CA THR A 4 -27.60 0.31 7.75
C THR A 4 -27.64 -0.41 6.40
N VAL A 5 -26.81 0.05 5.46
CA VAL A 5 -26.67 -0.57 4.14
C VAL A 5 -25.27 -1.15 4.02
N ALA A 6 -25.18 -2.47 3.87
CA ALA A 6 -23.93 -3.15 3.59
C ALA A 6 -23.75 -3.38 2.08
N ILE A 7 -22.52 -3.25 1.59
CA ILE A 7 -22.13 -3.51 0.21
C ILE A 7 -21.00 -4.52 0.24
N GLY A 8 -21.09 -5.61 -0.53
CA GLY A 8 -20.05 -6.62 -0.56
C GLY A 8 -20.16 -7.57 -1.74
N PHE A 9 -19.09 -8.28 -2.04
CA PHE A 9 -19.12 -9.33 -3.04
C PHE A 9 -19.69 -10.63 -2.46
N ILE A 10 -20.20 -11.51 -3.32
CA ILE A 10 -20.45 -12.90 -2.94
C ILE A 10 -19.16 -13.59 -2.49
N GLY A 11 -19.23 -14.42 -1.45
CA GLY A 11 -18.16 -15.34 -1.08
C GLY A 11 -18.16 -16.57 -1.98
N ALA A 12 -17.61 -16.47 -3.19
CA ALA A 12 -17.61 -17.56 -4.19
C ALA A 12 -17.10 -18.92 -3.65
N THR A 13 -16.20 -18.89 -2.65
CA THR A 13 -15.73 -20.08 -1.93
C THR A 13 -16.42 -20.23 -0.57
N LEU A 14 -16.39 -19.19 0.26
CA LEU A 14 -16.81 -19.28 1.67
C LEU A 14 -18.33 -19.38 1.85
N ASP A 15 -19.12 -18.62 1.09
CA ASP A 15 -20.58 -18.68 1.16
C ASP A 15 -21.16 -19.91 0.44
N ARG A 16 -20.34 -20.64 -0.32
CA ARG A 16 -20.72 -21.87 -0.99
C ARG A 16 -20.56 -23.11 -0.09
N LEU A 17 -20.01 -22.96 1.12
CA LEU A 17 -19.75 -24.07 2.02
C LEU A 17 -21.05 -24.74 2.53
N GLY A 18 -21.06 -26.08 2.50
CA GLY A 18 -22.17 -26.91 2.94
C GLY A 18 -23.26 -27.13 1.88
N LYS A 19 -24.02 -28.22 1.99
CA LYS A 19 -25.19 -28.53 1.17
C LYS A 19 -26.37 -28.91 2.08
N GLY A 20 -27.60 -28.65 1.63
CA GLY A 20 -28.80 -28.98 2.40
C GLY A 20 -28.77 -28.32 3.78
N ALA A 21 -29.11 -29.06 4.83
CA ALA A 21 -29.13 -28.58 6.21
C ALA A 21 -27.72 -28.30 6.79
N ALA A 22 -26.66 -28.94 6.27
CA ALA A 22 -25.31 -28.80 6.80
C ALA A 22 -24.72 -27.39 6.58
N ARG A 23 -25.27 -26.60 5.66
CA ARG A 23 -24.81 -25.21 5.40
C ARG A 23 -25.04 -24.28 6.59
N TRP A 24 -25.98 -24.61 7.46
CA TRP A 24 -26.28 -23.83 8.68
C TRP A 24 -25.27 -24.06 9.81
N GLN A 25 -24.38 -25.06 9.67
CA GLN A 25 -23.34 -25.37 10.65
C GLN A 25 -21.95 -24.89 10.21
N LYS A 26 -21.88 -24.16 9.09
CA LYS A 26 -20.65 -23.67 8.50
C LYS A 26 -20.65 -22.16 8.49
N TRP A 27 -19.50 -21.58 8.80
CA TRP A 27 -19.35 -20.14 8.72
C TRP A 27 -19.39 -19.68 7.27
N ARG A 28 -20.28 -18.72 7.01
CA ARG A 28 -20.51 -18.13 5.70
C ARG A 28 -20.53 -16.61 5.85
N PRO A 29 -19.51 -15.89 5.37
CA PRO A 29 -19.30 -14.48 5.67
C PRO A 29 -20.51 -13.57 5.40
N SER A 30 -21.16 -13.69 4.24
CA SER A 30 -22.24 -12.78 3.85
C SER A 30 -23.51 -13.01 4.68
N ILE A 31 -23.76 -14.27 5.04
CA ILE A 31 -24.87 -14.66 5.90
C ILE A 31 -24.56 -14.25 7.34
N GLY A 32 -23.36 -14.56 7.82
CA GLY A 32 -22.89 -14.23 9.16
C GLY A 32 -22.93 -12.73 9.45
N LEU A 33 -22.65 -11.87 8.45
CA LEU A 33 -22.80 -10.42 8.55
C LEU A 33 -24.24 -10.02 8.93
N CYS A 34 -25.24 -10.67 8.36
CA CYS A 34 -26.66 -10.37 8.60
C CYS A 34 -27.22 -11.07 9.86
N GLN A 35 -26.44 -11.95 10.50
CA GLN A 35 -26.83 -12.67 11.72
C GLN A 35 -26.28 -12.04 13.00
N GLN A 36 -25.55 -10.93 12.89
CA GLN A 36 -24.89 -10.31 14.04
C GLN A 36 -25.93 -9.70 15.00
N PRO A 37 -25.87 -9.99 16.31
CA PRO A 37 -26.86 -9.50 17.27
C PRO A 37 -26.81 -7.98 17.45
N ASP A 38 -25.60 -7.41 17.38
CA ASP A 38 -25.34 -5.99 17.64
C ASP A 38 -25.17 -5.16 16.36
N LEU A 39 -25.37 -5.77 15.18
CA LEU A 39 -25.23 -5.11 13.88
C LEU A 39 -26.39 -5.49 12.96
N LEU A 40 -27.44 -4.68 13.02
CA LEU A 40 -28.61 -4.82 12.16
C LEU A 40 -28.30 -4.31 10.75
N ILE A 41 -28.51 -5.16 9.74
CA ILE A 41 -28.37 -4.80 8.32
C ILE A 41 -29.76 -4.67 7.70
N ASP A 42 -30.17 -3.44 7.35
CA ASP A 42 -31.46 -3.19 6.70
C ASP A 42 -31.43 -3.56 5.22
N ARG A 43 -30.29 -3.30 4.55
CA ARG A 43 -30.10 -3.63 3.14
C ARG A 43 -28.70 -4.16 2.87
N LEU A 44 -28.59 -5.20 2.06
CA LEU A 44 -27.35 -5.74 1.54
C LEU A 44 -27.32 -5.64 0.01
N GLU A 45 -26.42 -4.81 -0.51
CA GLU A 45 -26.04 -4.78 -1.93
C GLU A 45 -25.01 -5.89 -2.17
N LEU A 46 -25.46 -6.99 -2.75
CA LEU A 46 -24.65 -8.20 -2.95
C LEU A 46 -24.16 -8.27 -4.39
N ILE A 47 -22.88 -8.00 -4.58
CA ILE A 47 -22.24 -7.96 -5.90
C ILE A 47 -21.86 -9.37 -6.36
N HIS A 48 -22.23 -9.72 -7.59
CA HIS A 48 -21.91 -11.00 -8.21
C HIS A 48 -21.46 -10.86 -9.67
N GLY A 49 -20.76 -11.87 -10.17
CA GLY A 49 -20.36 -11.97 -11.58
C GLY A 49 -21.54 -12.25 -12.53
N ASN A 50 -21.30 -12.13 -13.83
CA ASN A 50 -22.32 -12.34 -14.88
C ASN A 50 -22.67 -13.83 -15.13
N ASP A 51 -21.83 -14.76 -14.67
CA ASP A 51 -22.07 -16.17 -14.97
C ASP A 51 -23.27 -16.76 -14.19
N ALA A 52 -23.92 -17.77 -14.78
CA ALA A 52 -25.10 -18.40 -14.19
C ALA A 52 -24.82 -19.08 -12.84
N ARG A 53 -23.55 -19.46 -12.59
CA ARG A 53 -23.13 -20.12 -11.34
C ARG A 53 -23.09 -19.13 -10.19
N ASP A 54 -22.62 -17.92 -10.45
CA ASP A 54 -22.53 -16.84 -9.48
C ASP A 54 -23.92 -16.25 -9.19
N LEU A 55 -24.75 -16.05 -10.21
CA LEU A 55 -26.16 -15.68 -10.01
C LEU A 55 -26.90 -16.72 -9.16
N GLY A 56 -26.73 -18.02 -9.47
CA GLY A 56 -27.34 -19.10 -8.69
C GLY A 56 -26.81 -19.20 -7.25
N LEU A 57 -25.59 -18.74 -6.97
CA LEU A 57 -25.07 -18.60 -5.61
C LEU A 57 -25.67 -17.36 -4.92
N ALA A 58 -25.71 -16.22 -5.61
CA ALA A 58 -26.25 -14.97 -5.09
C ALA A 58 -27.72 -15.11 -4.68
N GLU A 59 -28.56 -15.74 -5.51
CA GLU A 59 -29.96 -16.03 -5.19
C GLU A 59 -30.11 -16.94 -3.97
N ARG A 60 -29.21 -17.93 -3.82
CA ARG A 60 -29.20 -18.81 -2.65
C ARG A 60 -28.79 -18.06 -1.39
N ILE A 61 -27.79 -17.18 -1.47
CA ILE A 61 -27.38 -16.31 -0.36
C ILE A 61 -28.55 -15.42 0.04
N ARG A 62 -29.23 -14.78 -0.92
CA ARG A 62 -30.44 -13.98 -0.67
C ARG A 62 -31.54 -14.78 0.05
N ALA A 63 -31.84 -15.98 -0.42
CA ALA A 63 -32.85 -16.83 0.23
C ALA A 63 -32.43 -17.27 1.64
N ASP A 64 -31.16 -17.61 1.85
CA ASP A 64 -30.65 -17.99 3.16
C ASP A 64 -30.63 -16.80 4.14
N ILE A 65 -30.30 -15.58 3.68
CA ILE A 65 -30.39 -14.34 4.47
C ILE A 65 -31.85 -14.08 4.86
N ALA A 66 -32.80 -14.21 3.93
CA ALA A 66 -34.22 -14.01 4.24
C ALA A 66 -34.74 -14.97 5.33
N ALA A 67 -34.14 -16.16 5.47
CA ALA A 67 -34.50 -17.12 6.52
C ALA A 67 -33.95 -16.76 7.90
N VAL A 68 -32.77 -16.13 7.99
CA VAL A 68 -32.09 -15.80 9.26
C VAL A 68 -32.25 -14.34 9.67
N SER A 69 -32.48 -13.46 8.71
CA SER A 69 -32.65 -12.02 8.85
C SER A 69 -33.78 -11.54 7.93
N PRO A 70 -35.06 -11.78 8.29
CA PRO A 70 -36.19 -11.49 7.41
C PRO A 70 -36.40 -9.99 7.11
N HIS A 71 -35.79 -9.11 7.90
CA HIS A 71 -35.86 -7.66 7.74
C HIS A 71 -34.82 -7.12 6.76
N THR A 72 -33.77 -7.89 6.46
CA THR A 72 -32.70 -7.48 5.53
C THR A 72 -33.18 -7.62 4.09
N GLU A 73 -33.27 -6.50 3.38
CA GLU A 73 -33.46 -6.48 1.94
C GLU A 73 -32.13 -6.82 1.24
N VAL A 74 -32.07 -7.89 0.44
CA VAL A 74 -30.88 -8.21 -0.35
C VAL A 74 -31.13 -7.84 -1.81
N ARG A 75 -30.32 -6.91 -2.33
CA ARG A 75 -30.33 -6.48 -3.73
C ARG A 75 -29.12 -7.06 -4.43
N LEU A 76 -29.34 -7.74 -5.55
CA LEU A 76 -28.28 -8.33 -6.34
C LEU A 76 -27.73 -7.29 -7.32
N GLN A 77 -26.43 -7.04 -7.24
CA GLN A 77 -25.73 -6.08 -8.08
C GLN A 77 -24.82 -6.84 -9.04
N GLN A 78 -25.14 -6.79 -10.33
CA GLN A 78 -24.32 -7.46 -11.33
C GLN A 78 -23.09 -6.61 -11.66
N MET A 79 -21.92 -7.24 -11.68
CA MET A 79 -20.66 -6.61 -12.08
C MET A 79 -19.87 -7.54 -13.00
N GLU A 80 -19.55 -7.04 -14.19
CA GLU A 80 -18.74 -7.80 -15.14
C GLU A 80 -17.25 -7.47 -14.95
N LEU A 81 -16.48 -8.50 -14.64
CA LEU A 81 -15.03 -8.44 -14.51
C LEU A 81 -14.44 -9.57 -15.36
N ARG A 82 -13.68 -9.21 -16.40
CA ARG A 82 -12.94 -10.16 -17.25
C ARG A 82 -11.79 -10.79 -16.46
N ASN A 83 -11.05 -9.98 -15.71
CA ASN A 83 -10.01 -10.44 -14.81
C ASN A 83 -10.20 -9.86 -13.39
N PRO A 84 -10.80 -10.62 -12.45
CA PRO A 84 -10.97 -10.21 -11.05
C PRO A 84 -9.68 -10.02 -10.24
N TRP A 85 -8.52 -10.27 -10.86
CA TRP A 85 -7.18 -10.09 -10.28
C TRP A 85 -6.40 -8.96 -10.94
N ASP A 86 -6.95 -8.34 -11.99
CA ASP A 86 -6.38 -7.12 -12.57
C ASP A 86 -6.81 -5.90 -11.74
N PHE A 87 -5.84 -5.12 -11.30
CA PHE A 87 -6.12 -4.01 -10.40
C PHE A 87 -6.83 -2.85 -11.09
N GLU A 88 -6.44 -2.51 -12.32
CA GLU A 88 -7.00 -1.40 -13.07
C GLU A 88 -8.47 -1.67 -13.43
N GLU A 89 -8.75 -2.88 -13.90
CA GLU A 89 -10.11 -3.30 -14.23
C GLU A 89 -11.02 -3.31 -12.99
N VAL A 90 -10.58 -3.93 -11.90
CA VAL A 90 -11.38 -4.03 -10.67
C VAL A 90 -11.59 -2.66 -10.04
N TYR A 91 -10.54 -1.82 -9.97
CA TYR A 91 -10.67 -0.47 -9.44
C TYR A 91 -11.63 0.37 -10.28
N GLY A 92 -11.50 0.34 -11.61
CA GLY A 92 -12.38 1.05 -12.53
C GLY A 92 -13.85 0.63 -12.36
N ALA A 93 -14.14 -0.67 -12.38
CA ALA A 93 -15.49 -1.19 -12.23
C ALA A 93 -16.13 -0.82 -10.87
N LEU A 94 -15.36 -0.91 -9.78
CA LEU A 94 -15.83 -0.51 -8.46
C LEU A 94 -16.02 1.01 -8.35
N HIS A 95 -15.12 1.79 -8.93
CA HIS A 95 -15.23 3.24 -8.99
C HIS A 95 -16.49 3.67 -9.76
N ASP A 96 -16.76 3.05 -10.91
CA ASP A 96 -17.96 3.30 -11.71
C ASP A 96 -19.23 2.92 -10.95
N PHE A 97 -19.23 1.77 -10.27
CA PHE A 97 -20.33 1.35 -9.39
C PHE A 97 -20.59 2.38 -8.28
N VAL A 98 -19.55 2.80 -7.56
CA VAL A 98 -19.67 3.82 -6.50
C VAL A 98 -20.16 5.16 -7.07
N SER A 99 -19.62 5.59 -8.21
CA SER A 99 -20.01 6.86 -8.83
C SER A 99 -21.47 6.87 -9.31
N ALA A 100 -21.99 5.72 -9.72
CA ALA A 100 -23.38 5.56 -10.14
C ALA A 100 -24.35 5.30 -8.98
N TYR A 101 -23.86 4.90 -7.80
CA TYR A 101 -24.69 4.53 -6.67
C TYR A 101 -25.28 5.77 -5.95
N PRO A 102 -26.60 5.86 -5.76
CA PRO A 102 -27.24 7.04 -5.16
C PRO A 102 -27.15 7.00 -3.63
N PHE A 103 -26.00 7.37 -3.06
CA PHE A 103 -25.82 7.43 -1.61
C PHE A 103 -26.72 8.50 -0.95
N ASP A 104 -27.51 8.09 0.05
CA ASP A 104 -28.31 8.95 0.93
C ASP A 104 -27.72 8.93 2.34
N THR A 105 -26.63 9.67 2.54
CA THR A 105 -25.91 9.73 3.82
C THR A 105 -26.70 10.40 4.94
N GLU A 106 -27.83 11.04 4.64
CA GLU A 106 -28.73 11.62 5.65
C GLU A 106 -29.61 10.54 6.31
N ARG A 107 -30.02 9.52 5.53
CA ARG A 107 -30.94 8.47 6.00
C ARG A 107 -30.30 7.10 6.15
N GLU A 108 -29.15 6.88 5.51
CA GLU A 108 -28.47 5.59 5.46
C GLU A 108 -27.03 5.70 5.99
N ASP A 109 -26.60 4.66 6.70
CA ASP A 109 -25.22 4.45 7.11
C ASP A 109 -24.63 3.29 6.31
N TYR A 110 -23.54 3.56 5.57
CA TYR A 110 -22.96 2.57 4.67
C TYR A 110 -21.83 1.78 5.30
N LEU A 111 -21.80 0.48 5.02
CA LEU A 111 -20.75 -0.46 5.36
C LEU A 111 -20.25 -1.18 4.12
N VAL A 112 -18.94 -1.42 4.04
CA VAL A 112 -18.34 -2.24 2.99
C VAL A 112 -17.79 -3.51 3.61
N HIS A 113 -18.33 -4.65 3.16
CA HIS A 113 -17.91 -5.95 3.63
C HIS A 113 -16.66 -6.41 2.89
N ILE A 114 -15.53 -6.43 3.61
CA ILE A 114 -14.21 -6.71 3.04
C ILE A 114 -13.73 -8.16 3.24
N THR A 115 -14.60 -9.07 3.68
CA THR A 115 -14.22 -10.48 3.88
C THR A 115 -14.33 -11.30 2.60
N THR A 116 -15.26 -10.95 1.73
CA THR A 116 -15.53 -11.64 0.47
C THR A 116 -14.92 -10.89 -0.73
N GLY A 117 -15.04 -11.45 -1.93
CA GLY A 117 -14.34 -10.96 -3.11
C GLY A 117 -12.86 -11.36 -3.15
N THR A 118 -12.17 -10.97 -4.23
CA THR A 118 -10.73 -11.17 -4.35
C THR A 118 -9.96 -10.22 -3.44
N HIS A 119 -8.71 -10.52 -3.11
CA HIS A 119 -7.86 -9.57 -2.37
C HIS A 119 -7.68 -8.24 -3.11
N VAL A 120 -7.73 -8.25 -4.45
CA VAL A 120 -7.72 -7.04 -5.27
C VAL A 120 -8.96 -6.19 -5.00
N ALA A 121 -10.14 -6.79 -5.00
CA ALA A 121 -11.38 -6.10 -4.66
C ALA A 121 -11.37 -5.54 -3.22
N GLN A 122 -10.81 -6.29 -2.26
CA GLN A 122 -10.66 -5.83 -0.87
C GLN A 122 -9.78 -4.58 -0.77
N ILE A 123 -8.65 -4.55 -1.49
CA ILE A 123 -7.77 -3.36 -1.55
C ILE A 123 -8.49 -2.19 -2.23
N CYS A 124 -9.20 -2.44 -3.33
CA CYS A 124 -9.95 -1.39 -4.03
C CYS A 124 -11.05 -0.78 -3.15
N TRP A 125 -11.78 -1.61 -2.38
CA TRP A 125 -12.74 -1.12 -1.39
C TRP A 125 -12.10 -0.22 -0.35
N PHE A 126 -10.95 -0.64 0.18
CA PHE A 126 -10.18 0.17 1.12
C PHE A 126 -9.82 1.53 0.50
N LEU A 127 -9.25 1.55 -0.71
CA LEU A 127 -8.81 2.78 -1.38
C LEU A 127 -9.97 3.72 -1.71
N LEU A 128 -11.11 3.20 -2.19
CA LEU A 128 -12.29 4.01 -2.50
C LEU A 128 -12.92 4.62 -1.25
N THR A 129 -12.88 3.88 -0.14
CA THR A 129 -13.38 4.36 1.16
C THR A 129 -12.43 5.40 1.76
N GLU A 130 -11.11 5.15 1.72
CA GLU A 130 -10.08 6.07 2.21
C GLU A 130 -10.08 7.39 1.43
N ALA A 131 -10.15 7.32 0.09
CA ALA A 131 -10.23 8.48 -0.79
C ALA A 131 -11.58 9.22 -0.72
N ARG A 132 -12.52 8.74 0.12
CA ARG A 132 -13.87 9.29 0.34
C ARG A 132 -14.75 9.33 -0.90
N TYR A 133 -14.48 8.52 -1.91
CA TYR A 133 -15.43 8.27 -3.01
C TYR A 133 -16.62 7.46 -2.52
N LEU A 134 -16.39 6.53 -1.58
CA LEU A 134 -17.40 5.69 -0.96
C LEU A 134 -17.60 6.12 0.51
N PRO A 135 -18.72 6.76 0.87
CA PRO A 135 -18.96 7.28 2.21
C PRO A 135 -19.39 6.18 3.19
N ALA A 136 -18.52 5.19 3.40
CA ALA A 136 -18.78 4.01 4.21
C ALA A 136 -17.71 3.75 5.28
N ARG A 137 -18.01 2.85 6.23
CA ARG A 137 -16.99 2.20 7.07
C ARG A 137 -16.74 0.79 6.59
N LEU A 138 -15.60 0.20 6.91
CA LEU A 138 -15.36 -1.20 6.55
C LEU A 138 -15.92 -2.12 7.64
N VAL A 139 -16.42 -3.28 7.24
CA VAL A 139 -16.82 -4.36 8.14
C VAL A 139 -16.15 -5.66 7.71
N GLN A 140 -15.53 -6.34 8.67
CA GLN A 140 -14.90 -7.63 8.46
C GLN A 140 -15.57 -8.68 9.33
N THR A 141 -16.06 -9.74 8.70
CA THR A 141 -16.52 -10.94 9.39
C THR A 141 -15.38 -11.95 9.55
N SER A 142 -15.37 -12.68 10.65
CA SER A 142 -14.40 -13.76 10.94
C SER A 142 -15.12 -15.00 11.46
N PRO A 143 -14.61 -16.21 11.19
CA PRO A 143 -15.20 -17.43 11.73
C PRO A 143 -15.00 -17.50 13.24
N SER A 144 -15.94 -18.17 13.91
CA SER A 144 -15.74 -18.62 15.29
C SER A 144 -14.57 -19.59 15.39
N ARG A 145 -14.02 -19.78 16.59
CA ARG A 145 -12.98 -20.81 16.82
C ARG A 145 -13.53 -22.17 16.36
N ARG A 146 -12.67 -23.01 15.73
CA ARG A 146 -13.08 -24.30 15.13
C ARG A 146 -13.94 -25.20 16.03
N LYS A 147 -13.74 -25.16 17.36
CA LYS A 147 -14.51 -25.97 18.33
C LYS A 147 -15.95 -25.48 18.50
N ASP A 148 -16.20 -24.21 18.20
CA ASP A 148 -17.46 -23.50 18.45
C ASP A 148 -18.20 -23.15 17.15
N GLU A 149 -17.62 -23.43 15.97
CA GLU A 149 -18.18 -23.06 14.66
C GLU A 149 -19.60 -23.64 14.42
N ALA A 150 -19.88 -24.83 14.96
CA ALA A 150 -21.22 -25.41 14.87
C ALA A 150 -22.25 -24.77 15.82
N ARG A 151 -21.78 -24.12 16.89
CA ARG A 151 -22.64 -23.42 17.88
C ARG A 151 -22.84 -21.95 17.52
N HIS A 152 -21.81 -21.35 16.92
CA HIS A 152 -21.75 -19.95 16.49
C HIS A 152 -21.37 -19.87 15.01
N PRO A 153 -22.20 -20.40 14.09
CA PRO A 153 -21.94 -20.37 12.66
C PRO A 153 -21.95 -18.95 12.07
N GLU A 154 -22.52 -17.97 12.78
CA GLU A 154 -22.53 -16.55 12.41
C GLU A 154 -21.14 -15.91 12.44
N GLY A 155 -20.23 -16.43 13.27
CA GLY A 155 -18.92 -15.82 13.50
C GLY A 155 -19.02 -14.46 14.20
N SER A 156 -18.02 -13.61 14.01
CA SER A 156 -18.03 -12.24 14.55
C SER A 156 -17.86 -11.21 13.44
N ALA A 157 -18.48 -10.04 13.58
CA ALA A 157 -18.23 -8.87 12.74
C ALA A 157 -17.46 -7.80 13.52
N THR A 158 -16.46 -7.22 12.87
CA THR A 158 -15.67 -6.10 13.40
C THR A 158 -15.82 -4.91 12.47
N LEU A 159 -16.29 -3.79 13.01
CA LEU A 159 -16.27 -2.51 12.31
C LEU A 159 -14.86 -1.93 12.35
N ILE A 160 -14.36 -1.54 11.17
CA ILE A 160 -13.06 -0.93 11.00
C ILE A 160 -13.31 0.52 10.63
N ASP A 161 -12.96 1.39 11.58
CA ASP A 161 -12.97 2.83 11.37
C ASP A 161 -11.64 3.23 10.70
N LEU A 162 -11.75 3.78 9.49
CA LEU A 162 -10.60 4.27 8.72
C LEU A 162 -10.18 5.68 9.14
N ASP A 163 -10.80 6.28 10.16
CA ASP A 163 -10.40 7.60 10.63
C ASP A 163 -8.91 7.65 11.04
N LEU A 164 -8.15 8.39 10.23
CA LEU A 164 -6.73 8.67 10.39
C LEU A 164 -6.39 9.29 11.76
N SER A 165 -7.37 9.84 12.49
CA SER A 165 -7.17 10.32 13.87
C SER A 165 -6.69 9.23 14.83
N ARG A 166 -7.09 7.96 14.62
CA ARG A 166 -6.56 6.80 15.38
C ARG A 166 -5.20 6.32 14.86
N TYR A 167 -4.84 6.71 13.64
CA TYR A 167 -3.55 6.42 13.02
C TYR A 167 -2.45 7.39 13.41
N ASP A 168 -2.69 8.27 14.39
CA ASP A 168 -1.66 9.13 15.00
C ASP A 168 -0.41 8.35 15.40
N ARG A 169 -0.54 7.06 15.75
CA ARG A 169 0.62 6.17 16.03
C ARG A 169 1.45 5.81 14.80
N ILE A 170 0.82 5.62 13.64
CA ILE A 170 1.53 5.35 12.38
C ILE A 170 2.08 6.67 11.81
N ALA A 171 1.28 7.73 11.80
CA ALA A 171 1.73 9.07 11.45
C ALA A 171 2.86 9.55 12.39
N SER A 172 2.85 9.21 13.68
CA SER A 172 3.95 9.51 14.61
C SER A 172 5.20 8.68 14.30
N ARG A 173 5.05 7.43 13.83
CA ARG A 173 6.20 6.62 13.39
C ARG A 173 6.83 7.22 12.14
N PHE A 174 6.04 7.60 11.15
CA PHE A 174 6.56 8.27 9.95
C PHE A 174 7.19 9.63 10.28
N ARG A 175 6.57 10.43 11.15
CA ARG A 175 7.16 11.69 11.65
C ARG A 175 8.49 11.43 12.35
N ARG A 176 8.56 10.42 13.22
CA ARG A 176 9.79 10.05 13.92
C ARG A 176 10.88 9.53 12.96
N GLU A 177 10.54 8.69 12.00
CA GLU A 177 11.49 8.19 10.98
C GLU A 177 12.01 9.35 10.10
N GLN A 178 11.14 10.30 9.77
CA GLN A 178 11.53 11.52 9.06
C GLN A 178 12.45 12.39 9.93
N GLU A 179 12.11 12.62 11.21
CA GLU A 179 12.95 13.35 12.16
C GLU A 179 14.33 12.70 12.32
N GLU A 180 14.40 11.38 12.43
CA GLU A 180 15.66 10.61 12.50
C GLU A 180 16.47 10.76 11.19
N SER A 181 15.81 10.72 10.03
CA SER A 181 16.45 10.94 8.72
C SER A 181 17.00 12.36 8.58
N LEU A 182 16.22 13.37 8.98
CA LEU A 182 16.65 14.77 9.00
C LEU A 182 17.80 14.99 9.99
N ALA A 183 17.76 14.36 11.17
CA ALA A 183 18.82 14.45 12.18
C ALA A 183 20.13 13.83 11.68
N LEU A 184 20.07 12.71 10.95
CA LEU A 184 21.23 12.08 10.30
C LEU A 184 21.86 13.04 9.27
N LEU A 185 21.05 13.64 8.39
CA LEU A 185 21.53 14.61 7.40
C LEU A 185 22.13 15.86 8.04
N LYS A 186 21.54 16.34 9.14
CA LYS A 186 22.06 17.46 9.94
C LYS A 186 23.28 17.08 10.78
N SER A 187 23.58 15.79 10.95
CA SER A 187 24.65 15.31 11.83
C SER A 187 24.54 15.85 13.26
N GLY A 188 23.32 15.99 13.78
CA GLY A 188 23.09 16.54 15.12
C GLY A 188 23.25 18.06 15.23
N ILE A 189 23.46 18.80 14.12
CA ILE A 189 23.48 20.26 14.13
C ILE A 189 22.06 20.79 14.36
N ALA A 190 21.78 21.24 15.59
CA ALA A 190 20.56 21.97 15.91
C ALA A 190 20.67 23.41 15.38
N THR A 191 19.86 23.76 14.38
CA THR A 191 19.85 25.10 13.78
C THR A 191 18.43 25.62 13.56
N ARG A 192 18.23 26.91 13.83
CA ARG A 192 16.99 27.65 13.57
C ARG A 192 16.95 28.26 12.16
N ASN A 193 17.99 28.05 11.35
CA ASN A 193 18.03 28.59 9.99
C ASN A 193 17.01 27.86 9.10
N ALA A 194 15.93 28.56 8.74
CA ALA A 194 14.85 28.01 7.96
C ALA A 194 15.27 27.60 6.53
N ALA A 195 16.20 28.32 5.90
CA ALA A 195 16.69 27.98 4.57
C ALA A 195 17.49 26.67 4.58
N PHE A 196 18.38 26.50 5.56
CA PHE A 196 19.11 25.25 5.75
C PHE A 196 18.16 24.07 6.01
N ASN A 197 17.19 24.24 6.91
CA ASN A 197 16.23 23.19 7.23
C ASN A 197 15.42 22.75 5.99
N ARG A 198 14.95 23.70 5.18
CA ARG A 198 14.27 23.40 3.91
C ARG A 198 15.15 22.65 2.92
N SER A 199 16.42 23.04 2.78
CA SER A 199 17.36 22.34 1.90
C SER A 199 17.57 20.88 2.33
N ILE A 200 17.70 20.64 3.64
CA ILE A 200 17.83 19.28 4.18
C ILE A 200 16.56 18.46 3.94
N GLU A 201 15.37 19.06 4.12
CA GLU A 201 14.08 18.41 3.82
C GLU A 201 13.94 18.04 2.33
N GLN A 202 14.37 18.91 1.42
CA GLN A 202 14.39 18.59 -0.01
C GLN A 202 15.35 17.45 -0.32
N ILE A 203 16.54 17.46 0.28
CA ILE A 203 17.53 16.40 0.08
C ILE A 203 17.01 15.07 0.60
N GLU A 204 16.40 15.04 1.79
CA GLU A 204 15.77 13.83 2.35
C GLU A 204 14.72 13.28 1.38
N ARG A 205 13.81 14.13 0.92
CA ARG A 205 12.72 13.73 0.01
C ARG A 205 13.26 13.10 -1.28
N VAL A 206 14.25 13.74 -1.90
CA VAL A 206 14.86 13.28 -3.15
C VAL A 206 15.66 12.00 -2.91
N ALA A 207 16.47 11.97 -1.85
CA ALA A 207 17.31 10.82 -1.53
C ALA A 207 16.47 9.57 -1.22
N VAL A 208 15.35 9.71 -0.51
CA VAL A 208 14.51 8.56 -0.13
C VAL A 208 13.65 8.07 -1.29
N ARG A 209 13.11 8.98 -2.10
CA ARG A 209 12.09 8.65 -3.12
C ARG A 209 12.67 8.43 -4.52
N SER A 210 13.93 8.80 -4.78
CA SER A 210 14.52 8.76 -6.11
C SER A 210 15.87 8.04 -6.17
N ARG A 211 16.06 7.29 -7.26
CA ARG A 211 17.32 6.67 -7.66
C ARG A 211 18.09 7.51 -8.70
N ALA A 212 17.53 8.63 -9.15
CA ALA A 212 18.18 9.49 -10.13
C ALA A 212 19.47 10.12 -9.57
N PRO A 213 20.44 10.49 -10.43
CA PRO A 213 21.61 11.27 -10.04
C PRO A 213 21.21 12.58 -9.36
N MET A 214 21.96 12.99 -8.33
CA MET A 214 21.72 14.22 -7.57
C MET A 214 22.83 15.23 -7.84
N LEU A 215 22.46 16.47 -8.17
CA LEU A 215 23.39 17.59 -8.30
C LEU A 215 23.34 18.45 -7.03
N LEU A 216 24.49 18.61 -6.37
CA LEU A 216 24.63 19.46 -5.18
C LEU A 216 25.27 20.79 -5.58
N VAL A 217 24.51 21.87 -5.51
CA VAL A 217 24.98 23.23 -5.85
C VAL A 217 25.25 24.02 -4.59
N GLY A 218 26.40 24.70 -4.54
CA GLY A 218 26.77 25.59 -3.43
C GLY A 218 28.24 26.02 -3.50
N PRO A 219 28.61 27.08 -2.77
CA PRO A 219 29.97 27.61 -2.80
C PRO A 219 31.01 26.58 -2.31
N THR A 220 32.27 26.79 -2.66
CA THR A 220 33.39 26.02 -2.13
C THR A 220 33.41 26.13 -0.60
N GLY A 221 33.63 25.02 0.09
CA GLY A 221 33.60 24.97 1.56
C GLY A 221 32.21 24.87 2.20
N ALA A 222 31.12 24.83 1.42
CA ALA A 222 29.76 24.64 1.97
C ALA A 222 29.49 23.22 2.55
N GLY A 223 30.47 22.30 2.48
CA GLY A 223 30.34 20.94 3.01
C GLY A 223 29.61 19.95 2.09
N LYS A 224 29.71 20.11 0.76
CA LYS A 224 29.05 19.23 -0.23
C LYS A 224 29.46 17.75 -0.07
N SER A 225 30.76 17.46 0.06
CA SER A 225 31.26 16.09 0.30
C SER A 225 30.71 15.48 1.58
N PHE A 226 30.63 16.27 2.64
CA PHE A 226 30.04 15.83 3.91
C PHE A 226 28.57 15.45 3.72
N LEU A 227 27.81 16.30 3.02
CA LEU A 227 26.39 16.05 2.74
C LEU A 227 26.20 14.82 1.84
N ALA A 228 27.04 14.63 0.83
CA ALA A 228 27.02 13.44 -0.03
C ALA A 228 27.21 12.14 0.77
N ARG A 229 28.14 12.14 1.74
CA ARG A 229 28.35 10.99 2.63
C ARG A 229 27.13 10.71 3.50
N ARG A 230 26.45 11.75 4.02
CA ARG A 230 25.21 11.59 4.79
C ARG A 230 24.06 11.06 3.95
N ILE A 231 23.94 11.51 2.70
CA ILE A 231 22.95 10.96 1.74
C ILE A 231 23.19 9.46 1.52
N TYR A 232 24.46 9.05 1.34
CA TYR A 232 24.81 7.63 1.22
C TYR A 232 24.44 6.84 2.49
N GLU A 233 24.78 7.33 3.68
CA GLU A 233 24.43 6.68 4.96
C GLU A 233 22.91 6.54 5.11
N LEU A 234 22.14 7.58 4.76
CA LEU A 234 20.68 7.54 4.76
C LEU A 234 20.14 6.46 3.82
N LYS A 235 20.59 6.44 2.56
CA LYS A 235 20.17 5.44 1.57
C LYS A 235 20.54 4.02 2.00
N ARG A 236 21.73 3.83 2.56
CA ARG A 236 22.19 2.54 3.09
C ARG A 236 21.35 2.06 4.28
N SER A 237 21.00 2.96 5.20
CA SER A 237 20.16 2.62 6.37
C SER A 237 18.76 2.12 5.99
N ARG A 238 18.27 2.54 4.81
CA ARG A 238 16.97 2.12 4.25
C ARG A 238 17.09 0.95 3.27
N HIS A 239 18.21 0.22 3.28
CA HIS A 239 18.45 -0.94 2.40
C HIS A 239 18.31 -0.61 0.90
N GLN A 240 18.61 0.64 0.50
CA GLN A 240 18.57 1.05 -0.91
C GLN A 240 19.91 0.85 -1.64
N LEU A 241 21.00 0.64 -0.89
CA LEU A 241 22.36 0.49 -1.39
C LEU A 241 23.09 -0.62 -0.62
N ASP A 242 23.81 -1.47 -1.34
CA ASP A 242 24.62 -2.57 -0.78
C ASP A 242 26.13 -2.35 -0.97
N GLY A 243 26.49 -1.46 -1.90
CA GLY A 243 27.87 -1.14 -2.27
C GLY A 243 28.47 0.01 -1.48
N ARG A 244 29.65 0.46 -1.91
CA ARG A 244 30.49 1.43 -1.19
C ARG A 244 30.18 2.88 -1.56
N PHE A 245 30.51 3.80 -0.66
CA PHE A 245 30.66 5.20 -1.00
C PHE A 245 32.05 5.45 -1.55
N VAL A 246 32.13 6.05 -2.74
CA VAL A 246 33.38 6.35 -3.43
C VAL A 246 33.36 7.83 -3.79
N GLU A 247 34.28 8.59 -3.21
CA GLU A 247 34.47 10.00 -3.51
C GLU A 247 35.62 10.19 -4.51
N VAL A 248 35.38 11.06 -5.48
CA VAL A 248 36.35 11.42 -6.53
C VAL A 248 36.35 12.92 -6.68
N ASN A 249 37.50 13.55 -6.46
CA ASN A 249 37.70 14.95 -6.77
C ASN A 249 38.12 15.11 -8.24
N CYS A 250 37.21 15.64 -9.06
CA CYS A 250 37.38 15.79 -10.50
C CYS A 250 38.46 16.81 -10.87
N ALA A 251 38.79 17.78 -10.00
CA ALA A 251 39.88 18.72 -10.24
C ALA A 251 41.26 18.03 -10.33
N THR A 252 41.40 16.83 -9.72
CA THR A 252 42.64 16.03 -9.78
C THR A 252 42.73 15.13 -11.01
N LEU A 253 41.65 14.99 -11.79
CA LEU A 253 41.58 14.14 -12.96
C LEU A 253 41.94 14.94 -14.22
N ARG A 254 43.00 14.55 -14.93
CA ARG A 254 43.43 15.18 -16.20
C ARG A 254 43.85 14.15 -17.24
N GLY A 255 43.53 14.43 -18.50
CA GLY A 255 43.95 13.63 -19.67
C GLY A 255 43.56 12.16 -19.59
N ASP A 256 44.32 11.29 -20.24
CA ASP A 256 44.06 9.84 -20.33
C ASP A 256 44.07 9.13 -18.96
N GLY A 257 44.75 9.71 -17.97
CA GLY A 257 44.73 9.24 -16.58
C GLY A 257 43.35 9.34 -15.92
N ALA A 258 42.51 10.29 -16.35
CA ALA A 258 41.14 10.44 -15.86
C ALA A 258 40.26 9.25 -16.24
N MET A 259 40.28 8.87 -17.52
CA MET A 259 39.50 7.75 -18.06
C MET A 259 39.93 6.43 -17.38
N SER A 260 41.24 6.21 -17.28
CA SER A 260 41.82 5.05 -16.60
C SER A 260 41.46 4.98 -15.11
N ALA A 261 41.33 6.12 -14.42
CA ALA A 261 40.90 6.16 -13.02
C ALA A 261 39.39 5.88 -12.86
N LEU A 262 38.55 6.52 -13.68
CA LEU A 262 37.08 6.38 -13.58
C LEU A 262 36.59 5.01 -14.04
N PHE A 263 37.05 4.56 -15.21
CA PHE A 263 36.54 3.35 -15.87
C PHE A 263 37.45 2.14 -15.68
N GLY A 264 38.70 2.34 -15.24
CA GLY A 264 39.67 1.26 -15.16
C GLY A 264 40.31 0.96 -16.51
N HIS A 265 41.16 -0.07 -16.54
CA HIS A 265 41.74 -0.60 -17.77
C HIS A 265 42.21 -2.03 -17.58
N GLU A 266 42.29 -2.77 -18.69
CA GLU A 266 42.94 -4.07 -18.75
C GLU A 266 44.44 -3.95 -19.03
N ALA A 267 45.19 -5.00 -18.69
CA ALA A 267 46.62 -5.05 -19.00
C ALA A 267 46.84 -4.94 -20.52
N GLY A 268 47.74 -4.04 -20.94
CA GLY A 268 48.03 -3.80 -22.35
C GLY A 268 47.10 -2.80 -23.06
N ALA A 269 46.14 -2.17 -22.37
CA ALA A 269 45.20 -1.23 -22.99
C ALA A 269 45.86 0.07 -23.53
N PHE A 270 47.01 0.48 -22.98
CA PHE A 270 47.81 1.62 -23.45
C PHE A 270 49.28 1.47 -23.02
N THR A 271 50.17 2.31 -23.56
CA THR A 271 51.60 2.31 -23.22
C THR A 271 51.80 2.63 -21.73
N GLY A 272 52.20 1.63 -20.94
CA GLY A 272 52.36 1.72 -19.48
C GLY A 272 51.30 0.94 -18.66
N ALA A 273 50.28 0.38 -19.30
CA ALA A 273 49.24 -0.45 -18.65
C ALA A 273 49.74 -1.87 -18.31
N GLN A 274 50.67 -1.99 -17.35
CA GLN A 274 51.28 -3.29 -17.01
C GLN A 274 50.35 -4.26 -16.27
N LYS A 275 49.32 -3.75 -15.58
CA LYS A 275 48.39 -4.56 -14.77
C LYS A 275 46.96 -4.03 -14.91
N ARG A 276 45.98 -4.92 -14.80
CA ARG A 276 44.56 -4.53 -14.73
C ARG A 276 44.31 -3.60 -13.54
N ARG A 277 43.50 -2.55 -13.76
CA ARG A 277 43.06 -1.61 -12.73
C ARG A 277 41.55 -1.50 -12.74
N ILE A 278 40.93 -1.71 -11.57
CA ILE A 278 39.49 -1.51 -11.35
C ILE A 278 39.19 -0.01 -11.33
N GLY A 279 38.20 0.41 -12.12
CA GLY A 279 37.73 1.80 -12.18
C GLY A 279 36.93 2.22 -10.96
N LYS A 280 36.80 3.53 -10.72
CA LYS A 280 35.97 4.07 -9.63
C LYS A 280 34.48 3.74 -9.79
N PHE A 281 33.97 3.65 -11.02
CA PHE A 281 32.58 3.21 -11.26
C PHE A 281 32.36 1.76 -10.81
N GLU A 282 33.24 0.85 -11.22
CA GLU A 282 33.17 -0.56 -10.81
C GLU A 282 33.39 -0.72 -9.29
N TYR A 283 34.31 0.06 -8.72
CA TYR A 283 34.56 0.05 -7.28
C TYR A 283 33.36 0.56 -6.45
N ALA A 284 32.54 1.43 -7.04
CA ALA A 284 31.31 1.97 -6.45
C ALA A 284 30.06 1.12 -6.77
N ASN A 285 30.21 -0.02 -7.44
CA ASN A 285 29.08 -0.85 -7.86
C ASN A 285 28.16 -1.21 -6.68
N GLY A 286 26.84 -1.08 -6.89
CA GLY A 286 25.82 -1.24 -5.85
C GLY A 286 25.76 -0.13 -4.79
N GLY A 287 26.64 0.88 -4.87
CA GLY A 287 26.83 1.93 -3.88
C GLY A 287 26.58 3.35 -4.42
N THR A 288 27.45 4.29 -4.06
CA THR A 288 27.35 5.70 -4.50
C THR A 288 28.71 6.21 -4.92
N LEU A 289 28.78 6.77 -6.13
CA LEU A 289 29.92 7.53 -6.64
C LEU A 289 29.61 9.03 -6.50
N PHE A 290 30.40 9.74 -5.72
CA PHE A 290 30.34 11.19 -5.59
C PHE A 290 31.47 11.83 -6.38
N LEU A 291 31.11 12.74 -7.29
CA LEU A 291 32.00 13.49 -8.16
C LEU A 291 32.03 14.93 -7.66
N ASP A 292 33.10 15.30 -6.97
CA ASP A 292 33.30 16.67 -6.46
C ASP A 292 34.03 17.52 -7.49
N GLU A 293 33.67 18.79 -7.60
CA GLU A 293 34.21 19.73 -8.60
C GLU A 293 34.09 19.22 -10.06
N ILE A 294 32.92 18.66 -10.41
CA ILE A 294 32.57 18.21 -11.77
C ILE A 294 32.28 19.38 -12.73
#